data_AF-A0A8W8IAP2-F1
#
_entry.id   AF-A0A8W8IAP2-F1
#
_cell.length_a   1.000
_cell.length_b   1.000
_cell.length_c   1.000
_cell.angle_alpha   90.00
_cell.angle_beta   90.00
_cell.angle_gamma   90.00
#
_symmetry.space_group_name_H-M   'P 1'
#
loop_
_entity.id
_entity.type
_entity.pdbx_description
1 polymer ?
#
loop_
_entity_poly.entity_id
_entity_poly.type
_entity_poly.pdbx_seq_one_letter_code
_entity_poly.pdbx_strand_id
1 'polypeptide(L)'
;DSKVTITIPYVVLNELCKEIHDQELKDVLQESTLGDDITSVSDKLRIKASYFKSLFGNTIEDIVQHIKNILEKPEAKDVSKLLLVGGFSECSLIQEAVKKAFPDKRVIIPEEAGLAVLKGAVIFGHQPDSISSRIMRFSYGVRITPDFDESIHKKDKKIMIKGKPHCADVFSPFLKAGSEVPVNHKVVEAYTTTRPFQDSMPVIIYYTEDESPMYVTDEGCQKLGVLDVKVPAPSADDHHVAVQYVFGDTELHMVAVEVQSKTPCSAKFNLI
;
A
#
# COMPACT_ATOMS: atom_id res chain seq x y z
N ASP A 1 -17.41 32.81 21.79
CA ASP A 1 -16.62 31.72 21.19
C ASP A 1 -15.15 31.96 21.50
N SER A 2 -14.37 30.92 21.81
CA SER A 2 -12.91 31.06 21.98
C SER A 2 -12.24 31.34 20.64
N LYS A 3 -11.00 31.82 20.64
CA LYS A 3 -10.26 32.11 19.40
C LYS A 3 -8.95 31.34 19.33
N VAL A 4 -8.67 30.77 18.17
CA VAL A 4 -7.37 30.20 17.81
C VAL A 4 -6.52 31.33 17.24
N THR A 5 -5.27 31.44 17.69
CA THR A 5 -4.35 32.48 17.24
C THR A 5 -3.17 31.85 16.52
N ILE A 6 -2.91 32.30 15.29
CA ILE A 6 -1.81 31.81 14.45
C ILE A 6 -0.95 33.01 14.06
N THR A 7 0.37 32.87 14.18
CA THR A 7 1.31 33.87 13.70
C THR A 7 1.45 33.78 12.18
N ILE A 8 1.43 34.93 11.51
CA ILE A 8 1.52 35.05 10.07
C ILE A 8 2.65 36.01 9.66
N PRO A 9 3.23 35.85 8.46
CA PRO A 9 4.18 36.83 7.91
C PRO A 9 3.42 38.08 7.43
N TYR A 10 3.00 38.91 8.39
CA TYR A 10 2.07 40.01 8.14
C TYR A 10 2.56 40.99 7.07
N VAL A 11 3.84 41.38 7.09
CA VAL A 11 4.39 42.34 6.12
C VAL A 11 4.17 41.84 4.69
N VAL A 12 4.59 40.60 4.41
CA VAL A 12 4.47 39.98 3.08
C VAL A 12 3.01 39.84 2.67
N LEU A 13 2.14 39.36 3.57
CA LEU A 13 0.71 39.19 3.24
C LEU A 13 0.01 40.53 3.02
N ASN A 14 0.36 41.57 3.78
CA ASN A 14 -0.23 42.89 3.66
C ASN A 14 0.24 43.61 2.39
N GLU A 15 1.51 43.47 2.02
CA GLU A 15 2.03 43.97 0.73
C GLU A 15 1.31 43.30 -0.44
N LEU A 16 1.13 41.98 -0.39
CA LEU A 16 0.39 41.24 -1.41
C LEU A 16 -1.07 41.70 -1.53
N CYS A 17 -1.75 41.96 -0.40
CA CYS A 17 -3.10 42.52 -0.42
C CYS A 17 -3.15 43.92 -1.04
N LYS A 18 -2.16 44.78 -0.77
CA LYS A 18 -2.07 46.11 -1.39
C LYS A 18 -1.84 46.02 -2.89
N GLU A 19 -0.98 45.12 -3.35
CA GLU A 19 -0.70 44.93 -4.77
C GLU A 19 -1.89 44.37 -5.55
N ILE A 20 -2.61 43.39 -4.99
CA ILE A 20 -3.69 42.68 -5.69
C ILE A 20 -5.05 43.37 -5.54
N HIS A 21 -5.33 43.93 -4.35
CA HIS A 21 -6.65 44.42 -3.98
C HIS A 21 -6.69 45.93 -3.67
N ASP A 22 -5.55 46.64 -3.70
CA ASP A 22 -5.44 48.06 -3.29
C ASP A 22 -5.99 48.34 -1.88
N GLN A 23 -5.90 47.34 -1.00
CA GLN A 23 -6.45 47.35 0.36
C GLN A 23 -5.47 46.71 1.36
N GLU A 24 -5.57 47.08 2.64
CA GLU A 24 -4.81 46.40 3.70
C GLU A 24 -5.39 45.01 3.99
N LEU A 25 -4.56 44.07 4.45
CA LEU A 25 -4.96 42.70 4.77
C LEU A 25 -6.18 42.66 5.70
N LYS A 26 -6.26 43.59 6.65
CA LYS A 26 -7.37 43.67 7.59
C LYS A 26 -8.70 43.96 6.89
N ASP A 27 -8.69 44.90 5.94
CA ASP A 27 -9.90 45.32 5.22
C ASP A 27 -10.33 44.23 4.25
N VAL A 28 -9.39 43.63 3.52
CA VAL A 28 -9.64 42.46 2.65
C VAL A 28 -10.28 41.32 3.42
N LEU A 29 -9.76 40.99 4.61
CA LEU A 29 -10.35 39.95 5.45
C LEU A 29 -11.76 40.31 5.91
N GLN A 30 -11.98 41.56 6.32
CA GLN A 30 -13.27 42.01 6.85
C GLN A 30 -14.36 42.05 5.77
N GLU A 31 -14.01 42.37 4.53
CA GLU A 31 -14.92 42.39 3.38
C GLU A 31 -15.14 40.99 2.77
N SER A 32 -14.27 40.03 3.10
CA SER A 32 -14.40 38.65 2.64
C SER A 32 -15.56 37.90 3.31
N THR A 33 -15.93 36.76 2.73
CA THR A 33 -16.86 35.80 3.35
C THR A 33 -16.38 35.25 4.70
N LEU A 34 -15.12 35.51 5.08
CA LEU A 34 -14.50 35.07 6.33
C LEU A 34 -14.43 36.17 7.39
N GLY A 35 -14.88 37.40 7.10
CA GLY A 35 -14.72 38.56 7.99
C GLY A 35 -15.40 38.39 9.36
N ASP A 36 -16.46 37.57 9.41
CA ASP A 36 -17.10 37.21 10.68
C ASP A 36 -16.25 36.27 11.52
N ASP A 37 -15.48 35.37 10.90
CA ASP A 37 -14.80 34.26 11.57
C ASP A 37 -13.29 34.47 11.75
N ILE A 38 -12.67 35.30 10.92
CA ILE A 38 -11.22 35.55 10.91
C ILE A 38 -10.96 37.05 11.00
N THR A 39 -10.08 37.43 11.93
CA THR A 39 -9.63 38.82 12.09
C THR A 39 -8.11 38.86 12.18
N SER A 40 -7.48 39.88 11.62
CA SER A 40 -6.04 40.13 11.78
C SER A 40 -5.77 41.16 12.88
N VAL A 41 -4.76 40.92 13.70
CA VAL A 41 -4.25 41.86 14.70
C VAL A 41 -2.73 41.78 14.69
N SER A 42 -2.06 42.78 14.08
CA SER A 42 -0.61 42.76 13.85
C SER A 42 -0.18 41.48 13.12
N ASP A 43 0.81 40.77 13.62
CA ASP A 43 1.35 39.52 13.09
C ASP A 43 0.49 38.28 13.37
N LYS A 44 -0.77 38.44 13.80
CA LYS A 44 -1.62 37.34 14.24
C LYS A 44 -2.96 37.30 13.51
N LEU A 45 -3.33 36.13 13.03
CA LEU A 45 -4.71 35.80 12.68
C LEU A 45 -5.42 35.22 13.90
N ARG A 46 -6.57 35.79 14.22
CA ARG A 46 -7.49 35.32 15.26
C ARG A 46 -8.72 34.74 14.60
N ILE A 47 -8.86 33.42 14.72
CA ILE A 47 -9.89 32.62 14.08
C ILE A 47 -10.87 32.16 15.16
N LYS A 48 -12.19 32.28 14.92
CA LYS A 48 -13.20 31.68 15.80
C LYS A 48 -12.96 30.19 15.94
N ALA A 49 -13.01 29.67 17.16
CA ALA A 49 -12.78 28.24 17.41
C ALA A 49 -13.82 27.37 16.69
N SER A 50 -15.07 27.84 16.54
CA SER A 50 -16.09 27.13 15.77
C SER A 50 -15.69 26.95 14.30
N TYR A 51 -15.19 28.01 13.67
CA TYR A 51 -14.73 27.99 12.29
C TYR A 51 -13.44 27.15 12.16
N PHE A 52 -12.49 27.31 13.08
CA PHE A 52 -11.26 26.51 13.05
C PHE A 52 -11.55 25.01 13.15
N LYS A 53 -12.53 24.60 13.98
CA LYS A 53 -12.97 23.22 14.08
C LYS A 53 -13.65 22.71 12.81
N SER A 54 -14.41 23.56 12.10
CA SER A 54 -15.09 23.15 10.86
C SER A 54 -14.12 22.81 9.73
N LEU A 55 -12.90 23.34 9.76
CA LEU A 55 -11.83 22.97 8.82
C LEU A 55 -11.50 21.47 8.84
N PHE A 56 -11.74 20.78 9.98
CA PHE A 56 -11.53 19.34 10.12
C PHE A 56 -12.76 18.50 9.76
N GLY A 57 -13.90 19.13 9.45
CA GLY A 57 -15.20 18.46 9.28
C GLY A 57 -15.15 17.36 8.23
N ASN A 58 -14.79 17.72 6.99
CA ASN A 58 -14.72 16.76 5.87
C ASN A 58 -13.76 15.61 6.18
N THR A 59 -12.56 15.89 6.70
CA THR A 59 -11.57 14.86 7.06
C THR A 59 -12.11 13.90 8.12
N ILE A 60 -12.79 14.41 9.14
CA ILE A 60 -13.39 13.58 10.19
C ILE A 60 -14.53 12.72 9.62
N GLU A 61 -15.38 13.29 8.78
CA GLU A 61 -16.47 12.57 8.11
C GLU A 61 -15.93 11.44 7.22
N ASP A 62 -14.91 11.72 6.42
CA ASP A 62 -14.26 10.73 5.56
C ASP A 62 -13.64 9.59 6.37
N ILE A 63 -12.98 9.89 7.50
CA ILE A 63 -12.43 8.85 8.40
C ILE A 63 -13.55 8.00 8.98
N VAL A 64 -14.62 8.62 9.48
CA VAL A 64 -15.76 7.89 10.06
C VAL A 64 -16.43 7.01 9.00
N GLN A 65 -16.62 7.52 7.79
CA GLN A 65 -17.22 6.76 6.70
C GLN A 65 -16.31 5.60 6.27
N HIS A 66 -15.00 5.82 6.23
CA HIS A 66 -14.04 4.77 5.92
C HIS A 66 -14.10 3.63 6.95
N ILE A 67 -14.16 3.96 8.26
CA ILE A 67 -14.32 2.95 9.32
C ILE A 67 -15.62 2.18 9.13
N LYS A 68 -16.75 2.83 8.81
CA LYS A 68 -18.02 2.15 8.53
C LYS A 68 -17.88 1.15 7.38
N ASN A 69 -17.31 1.58 6.26
CA ASN A 69 -17.12 0.73 5.08
C ASN A 69 -16.27 -0.52 5.40
N ILE A 70 -15.28 -0.41 6.30
CA ILE A 70 -14.50 -1.55 6.76
C ILE A 70 -15.35 -2.48 7.63
N LEU A 71 -16.14 -1.93 8.57
CA LEU A 71 -16.96 -2.70 9.49
C LEU A 71 -18.16 -3.40 8.82
N GLU A 72 -18.57 -2.96 7.63
CA GLU A 72 -19.59 -3.63 6.80
C GLU A 72 -19.08 -4.94 6.17
N LYS A 73 -17.75 -5.13 6.11
CA LYS A 73 -17.17 -6.34 5.52
C LYS A 73 -17.43 -7.58 6.41
N PRO A 74 -17.74 -8.76 5.83
CA PRO A 74 -18.01 -9.98 6.59
C PRO A 74 -16.89 -10.36 7.59
N GLU A 75 -15.64 -10.06 7.25
CA GLU A 75 -14.44 -10.34 8.04
C GLU A 75 -14.38 -9.47 9.31
N ALA A 76 -15.08 -8.33 9.33
CA ALA A 76 -15.07 -7.37 10.44
C ALA A 76 -16.28 -7.52 11.38
N LYS A 77 -17.16 -8.51 11.17
CA LYS A 77 -18.43 -8.67 11.90
C LYS A 77 -18.27 -8.73 13.43
N ASP A 78 -17.17 -9.32 13.91
CA ASP A 78 -16.92 -9.57 15.33
C ASP A 78 -16.07 -8.47 16.00
N VAL A 79 -15.80 -7.36 15.29
CA VAL A 79 -15.02 -6.25 15.83
C VAL A 79 -15.80 -5.55 16.94
N SER A 80 -15.19 -5.53 18.13
CA SER A 80 -15.75 -4.91 19.35
C SER A 80 -14.93 -3.71 19.86
N LYS A 81 -13.71 -3.51 19.34
CA LYS A 81 -12.78 -2.48 19.79
C LYS A 81 -12.22 -1.71 18.59
N LEU A 82 -12.08 -0.40 18.76
CA LEU A 82 -11.41 0.48 17.80
C LEU A 82 -10.18 1.08 18.49
N LEU A 83 -8.99 0.82 17.95
CA LEU A 83 -7.74 1.35 18.48
C LEU A 83 -7.28 2.52 17.61
N LEU A 84 -7.27 3.73 18.16
CA LEU A 84 -6.88 4.94 17.46
C LEU A 84 -5.42 5.26 17.78
N VAL A 85 -4.54 5.11 16.78
CA VAL A 85 -3.10 5.36 16.86
C VAL A 85 -2.65 6.44 15.85
N GLY A 86 -1.43 6.94 15.99
CA GLY A 86 -0.90 8.04 15.19
C GLY A 86 -1.22 9.42 15.78
N GLY A 87 -0.47 10.45 15.37
CA GLY A 87 -0.54 11.77 16.00
C GLY A 87 -1.93 12.42 15.91
N PHE A 88 -2.67 12.19 14.82
CA PHE A 88 -4.01 12.76 14.69
C PHE A 88 -5.02 12.14 15.67
N SER A 89 -4.79 10.92 16.13
CA SER A 89 -5.63 10.26 17.14
C SER A 89 -5.58 10.95 18.51
N GLU A 90 -4.63 11.85 18.73
CA GLU A 90 -4.55 12.69 19.94
C GLU A 90 -5.50 13.90 19.87
N CYS A 91 -6.04 14.22 18.69
CA CYS A 91 -7.00 15.31 18.53
C CYS A 91 -8.37 14.94 19.13
N SER A 92 -8.90 15.80 20.01
CA SER A 92 -10.18 15.54 20.68
C SER A 92 -11.35 15.48 19.69
N LEU A 93 -11.30 16.23 18.57
CA LEU A 93 -12.36 16.26 17.57
C LEU A 93 -12.58 14.88 16.93
N ILE A 94 -11.51 14.20 16.52
CA ILE A 94 -11.63 12.86 15.92
C ILE A 94 -12.01 11.83 16.98
N GLN A 95 -11.48 11.93 18.21
CA GLN A 95 -11.84 11.01 19.29
C GLN A 95 -13.34 11.09 19.62
N GLU A 96 -13.88 12.30 19.73
CA GLU A 96 -15.31 12.53 19.99
C GLU A 96 -16.17 12.03 18.82
N ALA A 97 -15.77 12.34 17.57
CA ALA A 97 -16.50 11.92 16.39
C ALA A 97 -16.56 10.39 16.24
N VAL A 98 -15.44 9.69 16.43
CA VAL A 98 -15.39 8.23 16.35
C VAL A 98 -16.19 7.59 17.49
N LYS A 99 -16.04 8.08 18.73
CA LYS A 99 -16.86 7.58 19.87
C LYS A 99 -18.35 7.78 19.64
N LYS A 100 -18.76 8.90 19.06
CA LYS A 100 -20.16 9.20 18.72
C LYS A 100 -20.67 8.33 17.57
N ALA A 101 -19.86 8.08 16.56
CA ALA A 101 -20.24 7.29 15.39
C ALA A 101 -20.37 5.79 15.68
N PHE A 102 -19.63 5.28 16.67
CA PHE A 102 -19.57 3.86 17.01
C PHE A 102 -19.84 3.62 18.50
N PRO A 103 -21.06 3.92 19.01
CA PRO A 103 -21.38 3.84 20.43
C PRO A 103 -21.40 2.40 20.97
N ASP A 104 -21.53 1.40 20.09
CA ASP A 104 -21.48 -0.03 20.41
C ASP A 104 -20.04 -0.58 20.45
N LYS A 105 -19.03 0.22 20.07
CA LYS A 105 -17.63 -0.19 20.04
C LYS A 105 -16.85 0.47 21.19
N ARG A 106 -15.89 -0.27 21.75
CA ARG A 106 -14.94 0.29 22.71
C ARG A 106 -13.81 1.01 21.98
N VAL A 107 -13.84 2.34 21.98
CA VAL A 107 -12.76 3.17 21.43
C VAL A 107 -11.61 3.30 22.45
N ILE A 108 -10.41 2.90 22.04
CA ILE A 108 -9.19 2.92 22.83
C ILE A 108 -8.20 3.87 22.16
N ILE A 109 -7.69 4.83 22.92
CA ILE A 109 -6.61 5.73 22.49
C ILE A 109 -5.43 5.46 23.44
N PRO A 110 -4.30 4.92 22.95
CA PRO A 110 -3.11 4.73 23.77
C PRO A 110 -2.55 6.05 24.28
N GLU A 111 -1.88 6.00 25.43
CA GLU A 111 -0.98 7.07 25.85
C GLU A 111 0.15 7.20 24.81
N GLU A 112 0.44 8.44 24.41
CA GLU A 112 1.36 8.74 23.30
C GLU A 112 0.95 8.00 22.01
N ALA A 113 -0.30 8.18 21.59
CA ALA A 113 -0.83 7.56 20.38
C ALA A 113 0.03 7.84 19.14
N GLY A 114 0.69 9.01 19.07
CA GLY A 114 1.69 9.35 18.06
C GLY A 114 2.91 8.42 18.01
N LEU A 115 3.29 7.80 19.14
CA LEU A 115 4.42 6.88 19.26
C LEU A 115 4.03 5.39 19.25
N ALA A 116 2.73 5.08 19.31
CA ALA A 116 2.25 3.71 19.45
C ALA A 116 2.78 2.75 18.36
N VAL A 117 2.83 3.21 17.10
CA VAL A 117 3.35 2.42 15.97
C VAL A 117 4.85 2.13 16.14
N LEU A 118 5.65 3.15 16.49
CA LEU A 118 7.08 2.99 16.72
C LEU A 118 7.37 2.04 17.88
N LYS A 119 6.67 2.21 19.00
CA LYS A 119 6.79 1.30 20.16
C LYS A 119 6.49 -0.15 19.77
N GLY A 120 5.42 -0.36 19.00
CA GLY A 120 5.08 -1.66 18.43
C GLY A 120 6.18 -2.24 17.55
N ALA A 121 6.79 -1.42 16.68
CA ALA A 121 7.89 -1.85 15.82
C ALA A 121 9.15 -2.25 16.62
N VAL A 122 9.50 -1.52 17.69
CA VAL A 122 10.62 -1.89 18.57
C VAL A 122 10.35 -3.22 19.27
N ILE A 123 9.14 -3.42 19.81
CA ILE A 123 8.74 -4.69 20.42
C ILE A 123 8.83 -5.84 19.39
N PHE A 124 8.30 -5.63 18.19
CA PHE A 124 8.37 -6.60 17.10
C PHE A 124 9.82 -6.96 16.75
N GLY A 125 10.73 -5.98 16.66
CA GLY A 125 12.15 -6.24 16.39
C GLY A 125 12.83 -7.11 17.47
N HIS A 126 12.40 -7.01 18.72
CA HIS A 126 12.86 -7.89 19.81
C HIS A 126 12.15 -9.25 19.85
N GLN A 127 10.92 -9.33 19.33
CA GLN A 127 10.06 -10.51 19.38
C GLN A 127 9.32 -10.69 18.04
N PRO A 128 10.03 -11.09 16.96
CA PRO A 128 9.43 -11.19 15.63
C PRO A 128 8.31 -12.25 15.56
N ASP A 129 8.39 -13.29 16.39
CA ASP A 129 7.39 -14.35 16.48
C ASP A 129 6.05 -13.91 17.12
N SER A 130 5.93 -12.63 17.53
CA SER A 130 4.68 -12.07 18.06
C SER A 130 3.56 -11.95 17.02
N ILE A 131 3.89 -11.98 15.72
CA ILE A 131 2.92 -12.00 14.62
C ILE A 131 2.86 -13.42 14.07
N SER A 132 1.68 -14.03 14.08
CA SER A 132 1.50 -15.41 13.56
C SER A 132 1.26 -15.44 12.05
N SER A 133 0.52 -14.47 11.53
CA SER A 133 0.08 -14.42 10.13
C SER A 133 -0.21 -12.98 9.68
N ARG A 134 -0.31 -12.79 8.37
CA ARG A 134 -0.65 -11.52 7.72
C ARG A 134 -1.65 -11.78 6.60
N ILE A 135 -2.57 -10.85 6.39
CA ILE A 135 -3.41 -10.84 5.18
C ILE A 135 -2.61 -10.15 4.06
N MET A 136 -2.39 -10.85 2.96
CA MET A 136 -1.63 -10.32 1.83
C MET A 136 -2.42 -9.22 1.13
N ARG A 137 -1.81 -8.04 0.99
CA ARG A 137 -2.42 -6.92 0.27
C ARG A 137 -2.46 -7.14 -1.23
N PHE A 138 -1.49 -7.86 -1.77
CA PHE A 138 -1.30 -8.02 -3.21
C PHE A 138 -1.27 -9.49 -3.60
N SER A 139 -1.76 -9.77 -4.81
CA SER A 139 -1.44 -10.99 -5.54
C SER A 139 -0.05 -10.85 -6.12
N TYR A 140 0.78 -11.89 -6.00
CA TYR A 140 2.11 -11.97 -6.57
C TYR A 140 2.16 -13.09 -7.61
N GLY A 141 2.80 -12.81 -8.72
CA GLY A 141 2.85 -13.74 -9.83
C GLY A 141 3.96 -13.44 -10.82
N VAL A 142 4.05 -14.30 -11.82
CA VAL A 142 4.98 -14.15 -12.95
C VAL A 142 4.22 -14.12 -14.27
N ARG A 143 4.86 -13.58 -15.29
CA ARG A 143 4.35 -13.68 -16.67
C ARG A 143 4.65 -15.07 -17.24
N ILE A 144 3.62 -15.75 -17.71
CA ILE A 144 3.75 -17.02 -18.45
C ILE A 144 3.14 -16.93 -19.85
N THR A 145 3.33 -17.98 -20.65
CA THR A 145 2.81 -18.09 -22.01
C THR A 145 2.23 -19.50 -22.25
N PRO A 146 1.09 -19.83 -21.61
CA PRO A 146 0.51 -21.17 -21.69
C PRO A 146 -0.13 -21.42 -23.06
N ASP A 147 -0.59 -22.64 -23.31
CA ASP A 147 -1.39 -22.96 -24.48
C ASP A 147 -2.65 -22.07 -24.56
N PHE A 148 -3.03 -21.66 -25.77
CA PHE A 148 -4.18 -20.79 -25.96
C PHE A 148 -5.48 -21.56 -25.74
N ASP A 149 -6.36 -20.98 -24.94
CA ASP A 149 -7.67 -21.53 -24.59
C ASP A 149 -8.74 -20.50 -24.98
N GLU A 150 -9.53 -20.83 -25.99
CA GLU A 150 -10.55 -19.95 -26.56
C GLU A 150 -11.69 -19.62 -25.59
N SER A 151 -11.85 -20.36 -24.49
CA SER A 151 -12.91 -20.14 -23.49
C SER A 151 -12.57 -19.03 -22.49
N ILE A 152 -11.28 -18.78 -22.23
CA ILE A 152 -10.82 -17.84 -21.19
C ILE A 152 -9.83 -16.78 -21.70
N HIS A 153 -9.11 -17.06 -22.78
CA HIS A 153 -8.07 -16.16 -23.29
C HIS A 153 -8.60 -15.16 -24.31
N LYS A 154 -8.16 -13.90 -24.20
CA LYS A 154 -8.51 -12.83 -25.15
C LYS A 154 -7.81 -13.11 -26.48
N LYS A 155 -8.54 -12.95 -27.59
CA LYS A 155 -8.04 -13.28 -28.95
C LYS A 155 -6.84 -12.45 -29.38
N ASP A 156 -6.75 -11.20 -28.94
CA ASP A 156 -5.63 -10.28 -29.20
C ASP A 156 -4.33 -10.68 -28.46
N LYS A 157 -4.42 -11.57 -27.46
CA LYS A 157 -3.26 -12.18 -26.78
C LYS A 157 -2.79 -13.48 -27.43
N LYS A 158 -3.47 -13.99 -28.47
CA LYS A 158 -3.09 -15.22 -29.16
C LYS A 158 -1.81 -15.01 -29.97
N ILE A 159 -0.78 -15.80 -29.69
CA ILE A 159 0.48 -15.83 -30.44
C ILE A 159 0.79 -17.25 -30.91
N MET A 160 1.60 -17.38 -31.97
CA MET A 160 2.01 -18.68 -32.51
C MET A 160 3.47 -18.96 -32.14
N ILE A 161 3.71 -20.04 -31.38
CA ILE A 161 5.06 -20.50 -31.02
C ILE A 161 5.24 -21.91 -31.56
N LYS A 162 6.24 -22.13 -32.42
CA LYS A 162 6.52 -23.43 -33.06
C LYS A 162 5.28 -24.08 -33.70
N GLY A 163 4.39 -23.27 -34.30
CA GLY A 163 3.17 -23.73 -34.96
C GLY A 163 2.00 -24.07 -34.03
N LYS A 164 2.13 -23.87 -32.72
CA LYS A 164 1.05 -24.04 -31.74
C LYS A 164 0.55 -22.68 -31.22
N PRO A 165 -0.76 -22.53 -30.96
CA PRO A 165 -1.31 -21.31 -30.40
C PRO A 165 -1.05 -21.23 -28.88
N HIS A 166 -0.54 -20.10 -28.43
CA HIS A 166 -0.28 -19.76 -27.02
C HIS A 166 -0.93 -18.42 -26.65
N CYS A 167 -1.13 -18.19 -25.36
CA CYS A 167 -1.60 -16.91 -24.84
C CYS A 167 -0.45 -16.10 -24.24
N ALA A 168 -0.19 -14.91 -24.77
CA ALA A 168 0.82 -14.00 -24.25
C ALA A 168 0.37 -13.30 -22.96
N ASP A 169 1.36 -12.94 -22.13
CA ASP A 169 1.19 -12.05 -20.97
C ASP A 169 0.23 -12.57 -19.87
N VAL A 170 0.00 -13.87 -19.77
CA VAL A 170 -0.85 -14.43 -18.70
C VAL A 170 -0.17 -14.21 -17.34
N PHE A 171 -0.93 -13.73 -16.36
CA PHE A 171 -0.50 -13.63 -14.98
C PHE A 171 -0.66 -15.00 -14.32
N SER A 172 0.43 -15.59 -13.86
CA SER A 172 0.41 -16.83 -13.07
C SER A 172 0.61 -16.49 -11.60
N PRO A 173 -0.45 -16.48 -10.78
CA PRO A 173 -0.35 -16.16 -9.36
C PRO A 173 0.28 -17.34 -8.60
N PHE A 174 1.29 -17.05 -7.79
CA PHE A 174 1.81 -17.98 -6.79
C PHE A 174 1.40 -17.55 -5.36
N LEU A 175 0.88 -16.33 -5.19
CA LEU A 175 0.23 -15.88 -3.97
C LEU A 175 -0.89 -14.89 -4.32
N LYS A 176 -2.02 -14.92 -3.61
CA LYS A 176 -3.18 -14.05 -3.90
C LYS A 176 -3.39 -13.00 -2.83
N ALA A 177 -3.86 -11.82 -3.22
CA ALA A 177 -4.41 -10.82 -2.30
C ALA A 177 -5.53 -11.46 -1.47
N GLY A 178 -5.70 -10.98 -0.23
CA GLY A 178 -6.66 -11.52 0.73
C GLY A 178 -6.24 -12.83 1.41
N SER A 179 -5.19 -13.51 0.94
CA SER A 179 -4.72 -14.74 1.56
C SER A 179 -4.15 -14.48 2.95
N GLU A 180 -4.57 -15.28 3.95
CA GLU A 180 -3.89 -15.34 5.24
C GLU A 180 -2.61 -16.18 5.12
N VAL A 181 -1.47 -15.55 5.40
CA VAL A 181 -0.15 -16.14 5.23
C VAL A 181 0.59 -16.16 6.57
N PRO A 182 0.95 -17.34 7.09
CA PRO A 182 1.77 -17.43 8.30
C PRO A 182 3.20 -16.96 8.06
N VAL A 183 3.90 -16.59 9.13
CA VAL A 183 5.34 -16.29 9.06
C VAL A 183 6.11 -17.50 8.49
N ASN A 184 7.09 -17.24 7.62
CA ASN A 184 7.88 -18.27 6.91
C ASN A 184 7.08 -19.16 5.95
N HIS A 185 5.92 -18.71 5.46
CA HIS A 185 5.19 -19.42 4.43
C HIS A 185 6.02 -19.52 3.15
N LYS A 186 6.06 -20.70 2.55
CA LYS A 186 6.90 -21.00 1.39
C LYS A 186 6.05 -21.40 0.20
N VAL A 187 6.27 -20.72 -0.91
CA VAL A 187 5.73 -21.11 -2.22
C VAL A 187 6.90 -21.48 -3.12
N VAL A 188 6.79 -22.56 -3.89
CA VAL A 188 7.85 -23.03 -4.78
C VAL A 188 7.31 -23.12 -6.19
N GLU A 189 7.92 -22.37 -7.09
CA GLU A 189 7.63 -22.40 -8.53
C GLU A 189 8.83 -22.95 -9.29
N ALA A 190 8.58 -23.64 -10.40
CA ALA A 190 9.62 -24.21 -11.25
C ALA A 190 9.66 -23.51 -12.61
N TYR A 191 10.87 -23.19 -13.06
CA TYR A 191 11.14 -22.56 -14.35
C TYR A 191 12.14 -23.39 -15.14
N THR A 192 12.06 -23.29 -16.47
CA THR A 192 12.92 -24.07 -17.37
C THR A 192 13.68 -23.13 -18.30
N THR A 193 14.94 -23.46 -18.60
CA THR A 193 15.70 -22.77 -19.64
C THR A 193 14.99 -22.84 -20.99
N THR A 194 15.16 -21.80 -21.80
CA THR A 194 14.50 -21.71 -23.12
C THR A 194 15.46 -21.87 -24.29
N ARG A 195 16.77 -21.88 -24.00
CA ARG A 195 17.86 -21.94 -24.97
C ARG A 195 18.98 -22.85 -24.45
N PRO A 196 19.65 -23.60 -25.34
CA PRO A 196 20.88 -24.31 -25.01
C PRO A 196 21.93 -23.36 -24.42
N PHE A 197 22.68 -23.83 -23.42
CA PHE A 197 23.77 -23.11 -22.74
C PHE A 197 23.35 -21.77 -22.12
N GLN A 198 22.07 -21.63 -21.72
CA GLN A 198 21.58 -20.43 -21.03
C GLN A 198 22.23 -20.31 -19.64
N ASP A 199 22.96 -19.21 -19.41
CA ASP A 199 23.72 -18.93 -18.18
C ASP A 199 22.93 -18.11 -17.15
N SER A 200 21.88 -17.42 -17.59
CA SER A 200 21.03 -16.55 -16.77
C SER A 200 19.55 -16.76 -17.08
N MET A 201 18.73 -16.70 -16.05
CA MET A 201 17.28 -16.82 -16.14
C MET A 201 16.63 -15.67 -15.35
N PRO A 202 16.19 -14.60 -16.04
CA PRO A 202 15.50 -13.50 -15.39
C PRO A 202 14.05 -13.90 -15.09
N VAL A 203 13.69 -13.95 -13.82
CA VAL A 203 12.31 -14.15 -13.35
C VAL A 203 11.72 -12.79 -12.97
N ILE A 204 10.80 -12.29 -13.78
CA ILE A 204 10.12 -11.01 -13.55
C ILE A 204 8.90 -11.25 -12.66
N ILE A 205 8.91 -10.63 -11.49
CA ILE A 205 7.83 -10.72 -10.51
C ILE A 205 6.90 -9.53 -10.68
N TYR A 206 5.60 -9.82 -10.71
CA TYR A 206 4.52 -8.86 -10.81
C TYR A 206 3.67 -8.89 -9.54
N TYR A 207 3.02 -7.76 -9.25
CA TYR A 207 2.04 -7.65 -8.17
C TYR A 207 0.83 -6.81 -8.58
N THR A 208 -0.31 -7.05 -7.94
CA THR A 208 -1.56 -6.30 -8.14
C THR A 208 -2.47 -6.41 -6.91
N GLU A 209 -3.35 -5.43 -6.69
CA GLU A 209 -4.40 -5.51 -5.64
C GLU A 209 -5.58 -6.42 -6.05
N ASP A 210 -5.68 -6.78 -7.34
CA ASP A 210 -6.69 -7.73 -7.83
C ASP A 210 -6.41 -9.15 -7.28
N GLU A 211 -7.43 -9.81 -6.74
CA GLU A 211 -7.36 -11.19 -6.25
C GLU A 211 -7.30 -12.23 -7.38
N SER A 212 -7.78 -11.88 -8.58
CA SER A 212 -7.88 -12.78 -9.73
C SER A 212 -7.47 -12.11 -11.05
N PRO A 213 -6.24 -11.57 -11.17
CA PRO A 213 -5.75 -11.00 -12.40
C PRO A 213 -5.61 -12.06 -13.49
N MET A 214 -5.92 -11.71 -14.74
CA MET A 214 -5.78 -12.62 -15.88
C MET A 214 -4.47 -12.38 -16.63
N TYR A 215 -4.07 -11.12 -16.79
CA TYR A 215 -2.90 -10.72 -17.55
C TYR A 215 -1.98 -9.80 -16.75
N VAL A 216 -0.68 -9.88 -17.01
CA VAL A 216 0.30 -8.93 -16.45
C VAL A 216 0.17 -7.51 -17.03
N THR A 217 -0.71 -7.33 -18.01
CA THR A 217 -1.08 -6.05 -18.62
C THR A 217 -2.44 -5.54 -18.17
N ASP A 218 -3.11 -6.24 -17.26
CA ASP A 218 -4.37 -5.75 -16.69
C ASP A 218 -4.10 -4.51 -15.82
N GLU A 219 -5.13 -3.67 -15.67
CA GLU A 219 -5.03 -2.43 -14.91
C GLU A 219 -4.65 -2.73 -13.44
N GLY A 220 -3.74 -1.91 -12.88
CA GLY A 220 -3.23 -2.10 -11.52
C GLY A 220 -2.13 -3.18 -11.38
N CYS A 221 -1.87 -3.98 -12.42
CA CYS A 221 -0.74 -4.92 -12.40
C CYS A 221 0.59 -4.22 -12.70
N GLN A 222 1.55 -4.36 -11.79
CA GLN A 222 2.84 -3.69 -11.85
C GLN A 222 3.99 -4.69 -11.72
N LYS A 223 5.15 -4.35 -12.28
CA LYS A 223 6.39 -5.11 -12.06
C LYS A 223 6.93 -4.75 -10.68
N LEU A 224 7.17 -5.75 -9.84
CA LEU A 224 7.86 -5.56 -8.57
C LEU A 224 9.38 -5.48 -8.78
N GLY A 225 9.91 -6.39 -9.59
CA GLY A 225 11.34 -6.52 -9.79
C GLY A 225 11.72 -7.74 -10.61
N VAL A 226 13.03 -7.93 -10.77
CA VAL A 226 13.59 -9.05 -11.53
C VAL A 226 14.57 -9.81 -10.66
N LEU A 227 14.30 -11.10 -10.46
CA LEU A 227 15.23 -12.06 -9.87
C LEU A 227 16.08 -12.64 -11.01
N ASP A 228 17.34 -12.19 -11.12
CA ASP A 228 18.27 -12.77 -12.09
C ASP A 228 18.94 -14.00 -11.47
N VAL A 229 18.60 -15.18 -11.97
CA VAL A 229 19.12 -16.46 -11.49
C VAL A 229 20.20 -16.97 -12.43
N LYS A 230 21.40 -17.23 -11.92
CA LYS A 230 22.48 -17.88 -12.67
C LYS A 230 22.27 -19.39 -12.70
N VAL A 231 22.23 -19.94 -13.91
CA VAL A 231 22.09 -21.39 -14.12
C VAL A 231 23.45 -22.03 -13.87
N PRO A 232 23.57 -22.97 -12.91
CA PRO A 232 24.83 -23.65 -12.66
C PRO A 232 25.17 -24.61 -13.80
N ALA A 233 26.44 -24.63 -14.22
CA ALA A 233 26.94 -25.50 -15.29
C ALA A 233 26.04 -25.56 -16.55
N PRO A 234 25.83 -24.45 -17.28
CA PRO A 234 24.97 -24.42 -18.46
C PRO A 234 25.35 -25.49 -19.48
N SER A 235 24.35 -26.21 -19.98
CA SER A 235 24.53 -27.28 -20.97
C SER A 235 23.50 -27.18 -22.09
N ALA A 236 23.57 -28.08 -23.07
CA ALA A 236 22.59 -28.14 -24.14
C ALA A 236 21.22 -28.69 -23.69
N ASP A 237 21.18 -29.36 -22.54
CA ASP A 237 19.96 -29.93 -21.97
C ASP A 237 19.12 -28.85 -21.28
N ASP A 238 17.84 -29.16 -21.05
CA ASP A 238 16.96 -28.28 -20.29
C ASP A 238 17.29 -28.36 -18.80
N HIS A 239 17.54 -27.19 -18.19
CA HIS A 239 17.74 -27.05 -16.75
C HIS A 239 16.44 -26.60 -16.10
N HIS A 240 16.08 -27.26 -15.00
CA HIS A 240 14.92 -26.89 -14.20
C HIS A 240 15.38 -26.20 -12.93
N VAL A 241 14.88 -25.00 -12.69
CA VAL A 241 15.22 -24.18 -11.54
C VAL A 241 13.97 -23.98 -10.70
N ALA A 242 14.01 -24.46 -9.46
CA ALA A 242 12.99 -24.19 -8.48
C ALA A 242 13.32 -22.88 -7.76
N VAL A 243 12.39 -21.94 -7.73
CA VAL A 243 12.47 -20.72 -6.94
C VAL A 243 11.49 -20.84 -5.79
N GLN A 244 12.03 -20.77 -4.58
CA GLN A 244 11.27 -20.68 -3.34
C GLN A 244 11.10 -19.21 -2.96
N TYR A 245 9.85 -18.78 -2.84
CA TYR A 245 9.43 -17.50 -2.30
C TYR A 245 9.03 -17.70 -0.83
N VAL A 246 9.61 -16.92 0.08
CA VAL A 246 9.27 -16.95 1.50
C VAL A 246 8.53 -15.67 1.86
N PHE A 247 7.35 -15.84 2.43
CA PHE A 247 6.43 -14.78 2.83
C PHE A 247 6.16 -14.78 4.34
N GLY A 248 5.51 -13.72 4.80
CA GLY A 248 5.05 -13.54 6.17
C GLY A 248 6.00 -12.73 7.05
N ASP A 249 7.24 -12.50 6.60
CA ASP A 249 8.18 -11.57 7.24
C ASP A 249 8.08 -10.15 6.63
N THR A 250 8.85 -9.19 7.14
CA THR A 250 8.93 -7.81 6.64
C THR A 250 9.62 -7.70 5.28
N GLU A 251 10.44 -8.69 4.92
CA GLU A 251 11.19 -8.75 3.66
C GLU A 251 10.74 -9.95 2.81
N LEU A 252 10.82 -9.80 1.48
CA LEU A 252 10.62 -10.90 0.56
C LEU A 252 11.94 -11.66 0.42
N HIS A 253 11.99 -12.91 0.90
CA HIS A 253 13.14 -13.76 0.70
C HIS A 253 12.90 -14.73 -0.45
N MET A 254 13.90 -14.89 -1.30
CA MET A 254 13.85 -15.79 -2.46
C MET A 254 15.12 -16.63 -2.54
N VAL A 255 14.96 -17.91 -2.79
CA VAL A 255 16.07 -18.86 -2.98
C VAL A 255 15.83 -19.64 -4.26
N ALA A 256 16.85 -19.79 -5.09
CA ALA A 256 16.79 -20.57 -6.32
C ALA A 256 17.71 -21.79 -6.24
N VAL A 257 17.24 -22.95 -6.70
CA VAL A 257 17.98 -24.22 -6.70
C VAL A 257 17.75 -24.92 -8.04
N GLU A 258 18.83 -25.38 -8.67
CA GLU A 258 18.72 -26.25 -9.84
C GLU A 258 18.31 -27.65 -9.39
N VAL A 259 17.25 -28.19 -9.97
CA VAL A 259 16.51 -29.34 -9.45
C VAL A 259 17.29 -30.64 -9.59
N GLN A 260 17.98 -30.85 -10.71
CA GLN A 260 18.65 -32.12 -11.02
C GLN A 260 19.89 -32.33 -10.15
N SER A 261 20.75 -31.32 -10.08
CA SER A 261 22.00 -31.29 -9.32
C SER A 261 21.79 -30.93 -7.84
N LYS A 262 20.62 -30.35 -7.49
CA LYS A 262 20.32 -29.78 -6.16
C LYS A 262 21.29 -28.67 -5.76
N THR A 263 21.92 -28.02 -6.75
CA THR A 263 22.90 -26.96 -6.51
C THR A 263 22.17 -25.63 -6.28
N PRO A 264 22.48 -24.90 -5.19
CA PRO A 264 21.97 -23.54 -5.01
C PRO A 264 22.42 -22.65 -6.16
N CYS A 265 21.48 -21.94 -6.78
CA CYS A 265 21.77 -20.96 -7.82
C CYS A 265 22.16 -19.63 -7.18
N SER A 266 23.15 -18.96 -7.75
CA SER A 266 23.39 -17.55 -7.43
C SER A 266 22.25 -16.73 -7.99
N ALA A 267 21.54 -15.98 -7.14
CA ALA A 267 20.42 -15.14 -7.55
C ALA A 267 20.52 -13.74 -6.98
N LYS A 268 20.15 -12.72 -7.77
CA LYS A 268 20.08 -11.33 -7.33
C LYS A 268 18.72 -10.75 -7.68
N PHE A 269 18.01 -10.25 -6.67
CA PHE A 269 16.77 -9.52 -6.87
C PHE A 269 17.06 -8.02 -7.07
N ASN A 270 16.54 -7.46 -8.15
CA ASN A 270 16.59 -6.03 -8.43
C ASN A 270 15.16 -5.49 -8.36
N LEU A 271 14.85 -4.80 -7.26
CA LEU A 271 13.61 -4.05 -7.08
C LEU A 271 13.60 -2.86 -8.06
N ILE A 272 12.45 -2.59 -8.68
CA ILE A 272 12.25 -1.49 -9.64
C ILE A 272 11.85 -0.22 -8.91
#